data_AF-A0AA88KPL4-F1
#
_entry.id   AF-A0AA88KPL4-F1
#
_cell.length_a   1.000
_cell.length_b   1.000
_cell.length_c   1.000
_cell.angle_alpha   90.00
_cell.angle_beta   90.00
_cell.angle_gamma   90.00
#
_symmetry.space_group_name_H-M   'P 1'
#
loop_
_entity.id
_entity.type
_entity.pdbx_description
1 polymer ?
#
loop_
_entity_poly.entity_id
_entity_poly.type
_entity_poly.pdbx_seq_one_letter_code
_entity_poly.pdbx_strand_id
1 'polypeptide(L)'
;MTLLSPFSQRIFKLYRRALREISYSAERDLFCVEARKIREEFEKHRGEQDTSKIEFLLQRGEYWVEEYTHPDPYHIPDKEGGCAFLRYPELDKEFLKNHSMVTLTGKAYSNEGW
;
A
#
# COMPACT_ATOMS: atom_id res chain seq x y z
N MET A 1 -15.04 -6.34 -14.70
CA MET A 1 -14.54 -6.09 -13.34
C MET A 1 -15.71 -6.16 -12.38
N THR A 2 -15.76 -7.17 -11.50
CA THR A 2 -16.86 -7.30 -10.53
C THR A 2 -16.75 -6.19 -9.49
N LEU A 3 -17.76 -5.33 -9.38
CA LEU A 3 -17.81 -4.32 -8.33
C LEU A 3 -18.00 -5.03 -6.99
N LEU A 4 -16.96 -4.98 -6.18
CA LEU A 4 -16.94 -5.58 -4.85
C LEU A 4 -17.83 -4.73 -3.92
N SER A 5 -18.57 -5.36 -3.00
CA SER A 5 -19.43 -4.62 -2.06
C SER A 5 -18.60 -3.60 -1.25
N PRO A 6 -19.19 -2.47 -0.81
CA PRO A 6 -18.48 -1.46 -0.03
C PRO A 6 -17.81 -2.04 1.22
N PHE A 7 -18.51 -2.95 1.93
CA PHE A 7 -17.97 -3.67 3.08
C PHE A 7 -16.73 -4.49 2.73
N SER A 8 -16.81 -5.25 1.64
CA SER A 8 -15.68 -6.09 1.21
C SER A 8 -14.47 -5.25 0.82
N GLN A 9 -14.67 -4.06 0.23
CA GLN A 9 -13.57 -3.15 -0.10
C GLN A 9 -12.88 -2.63 1.17
N ARG A 10 -13.67 -2.23 2.18
CA ARG A 10 -13.17 -1.74 3.46
C ARG A 10 -12.40 -2.82 4.21
N ILE A 11 -12.93 -4.05 4.27
CA ILE A 11 -12.26 -5.21 4.87
C ILE A 11 -10.92 -5.48 4.17
N PHE A 12 -10.87 -5.46 2.84
CA PHE A 12 -9.61 -5.67 2.11
C PHE A 12 -8.60 -4.54 2.29
N LYS A 13 -9.05 -3.30 2.48
CA LYS A 13 -8.17 -2.18 2.82
C LYS A 13 -7.61 -2.36 4.23
N LEU A 14 -8.45 -2.71 5.20
CA LEU A 14 -8.04 -2.96 6.58
C LEU A 14 -7.02 -4.11 6.65
N TYR A 15 -7.29 -5.25 6.01
CA TYR A 15 -6.37 -6.39 5.97
C TYR A 15 -5.01 -6.02 5.37
N ARG A 16 -5.00 -5.30 4.24
CA ARG A 16 -3.75 -4.81 3.62
C ARG A 16 -2.99 -3.84 4.52
N ARG A 17 -3.71 -2.93 5.19
CA ARG A 17 -3.11 -1.98 6.14
C ARG A 17 -2.49 -2.71 7.32
N ALA A 18 -3.22 -3.63 7.95
CA ALA A 18 -2.72 -4.43 9.07
C ALA A 18 -1.43 -5.20 8.74
N LEU A 19 -1.36 -5.84 7.57
CA LEU A 19 -0.14 -6.53 7.12
C LEU A 19 1.03 -5.59 6.85
N ARG A 20 0.76 -4.37 6.36
CA ARG A 20 1.79 -3.38 6.14
C ARG A 20 2.34 -2.85 7.46
N GLU A 21 1.48 -2.58 8.43
CA GLU A 21 1.93 -2.09 9.75
C GLU A 21 2.82 -3.11 10.46
N ILE A 22 2.59 -4.42 10.34
CA ILE A 22 3.49 -5.43 10.94
C ILE A 22 4.78 -5.68 10.13
N SER A 23 4.90 -5.14 8.91
CA SER A 23 6.04 -5.37 8.02
C SER A 23 7.33 -4.69 8.45
N TYR A 24 7.29 -3.81 9.47
CA TYR A 24 8.48 -3.17 10.01
C TYR A 24 9.41 -4.15 10.74
N SER A 25 8.93 -5.33 11.12
CA SER A 25 9.75 -6.33 11.82
C SER A 25 10.97 -6.69 10.96
N ALA A 26 12.17 -6.54 11.53
CA ALA A 26 13.42 -6.84 10.82
C ALA A 26 13.53 -8.33 10.42
N GLU A 27 12.91 -9.23 11.21
CA GLU A 27 12.97 -10.68 11.00
C GLU A 27 11.75 -11.20 10.25
N ARG A 28 12.00 -11.90 9.14
CA ARG A 28 10.94 -12.36 8.25
C ARG A 28 10.06 -13.48 8.85
N ASP A 29 10.62 -14.26 9.76
CA ASP A 29 9.92 -15.34 10.46
C ASP A 29 8.90 -14.80 11.46
N LEU A 30 9.28 -13.77 12.23
CA LEU A 30 8.36 -13.07 13.13
C LEU A 30 7.19 -12.47 12.35
N PHE A 31 7.46 -11.79 11.23
CA PHE A 31 6.40 -11.31 10.35
C PHE A 31 5.48 -12.46 9.88
N CYS A 32 6.04 -13.59 9.47
CA CYS A 32 5.26 -14.75 9.00
C CYS A 32 4.31 -15.27 10.08
N VAL A 33 4.77 -15.32 11.32
CA VAL A 33 3.96 -15.76 12.47
C VAL A 33 2.83 -14.77 12.74
N GLU A 34 3.12 -13.47 12.84
CA GLU A 34 2.10 -12.44 13.09
C GLU A 34 1.10 -12.30 11.93
N ALA A 35 1.58 -12.34 10.68
CA ALA A 35 0.71 -12.31 9.50
C ALA A 35 -0.26 -13.49 9.47
N ARG A 36 0.18 -14.68 9.93
CA ARG A 36 -0.69 -15.85 10.05
C ARG A 36 -1.77 -15.64 11.11
N LYS A 37 -1.44 -15.09 12.27
CA LYS A 37 -2.42 -14.77 13.32
C LYS A 37 -3.48 -13.79 12.82
N ILE A 38 -3.06 -12.73 12.12
CA ILE A 38 -4.01 -11.78 11.49
C ILE A 38 -4.92 -12.53 10.52
N ARG A 39 -4.35 -13.34 9.62
CA ARG A 39 -5.15 -14.09 8.66
C ARG A 39 -6.15 -15.05 9.32
N GLU A 40 -5.74 -15.77 10.35
CA GLU A 40 -6.62 -16.66 11.12
C GLU A 40 -7.80 -15.90 11.72
N GLU A 41 -7.57 -14.69 12.25
CA GLU A 41 -8.65 -13.87 12.81
C GLU A 41 -9.67 -13.43 11.73
N PHE A 42 -9.21 -13.06 10.53
CA PHE A 42 -10.11 -12.72 9.42
C PHE A 42 -10.87 -13.95 8.90
N GLU A 43 -10.23 -15.12 8.81
CA GLU A 43 -10.89 -16.35 8.36
C GLU A 43 -11.98 -16.83 9.33
N LYS A 44 -11.79 -16.65 10.65
CA LYS A 44 -12.82 -16.95 11.67
C LYS A 44 -14.16 -16.25 11.41
N HIS A 45 -14.12 -15.04 10.83
CA HIS A 45 -15.29 -14.20 10.61
C HIS A 45 -15.71 -14.07 9.13
N ARG A 46 -15.11 -14.85 8.22
CA ARG A 46 -15.33 -14.74 6.77
C ARG A 46 -16.78 -14.99 6.33
N GLY A 47 -17.51 -15.81 7.06
CA GLY A 47 -18.90 -16.18 6.76
C GLY A 47 -19.97 -15.34 7.49
N GLU A 48 -19.57 -14.31 8.22
CA GLU A 48 -20.50 -13.47 8.97
C GLU A 48 -21.43 -12.70 8.02
N GLN A 49 -22.72 -12.66 8.33
CA GLN A 49 -23.76 -12.00 7.52
C GLN A 49 -24.41 -10.82 8.27
N ASP A 50 -24.27 -10.77 9.59
CA ASP A 50 -24.80 -9.66 10.39
C ASP A 50 -23.95 -8.40 10.19
N THR A 51 -24.53 -7.43 9.47
CA THR A 51 -23.91 -6.14 9.16
C THR A 51 -23.46 -5.39 10.41
N SER A 52 -24.23 -5.45 11.51
CA SER A 52 -23.90 -4.72 12.74
C SER A 52 -22.63 -5.28 13.38
N LYS A 53 -22.53 -6.62 13.39
CA LYS A 53 -21.36 -7.33 13.89
C LYS A 53 -20.13 -7.12 13.01
N ILE A 54 -20.30 -7.10 11.68
CA ILE A 54 -19.23 -6.79 10.74
C ILE A 54 -18.67 -5.39 10.98
N GLU A 55 -19.53 -4.38 11.15
CA GLU A 55 -19.11 -3.00 11.47
C GLU A 55 -18.35 -2.92 12.80
N PHE A 56 -18.86 -3.59 13.84
CA PHE A 56 -18.17 -3.65 15.12
C PHE A 56 -16.76 -4.25 15.01
N LEU A 57 -16.63 -5.36 14.28
CA LEU A 57 -15.33 -6.02 14.06
C LEU A 57 -14.38 -5.15 13.23
N LEU A 58 -14.90 -4.46 12.21
CA LEU A 58 -14.15 -3.49 11.40
C LEU A 58 -13.61 -2.35 12.26
N GLN A 59 -14.46 -1.71 13.08
CA GLN A 59 -14.04 -0.62 13.97
C GLN A 59 -12.99 -1.07 14.97
N ARG A 60 -13.18 -2.25 15.57
CA ARG A 60 -12.18 -2.84 16.48
C ARG A 60 -10.84 -3.08 15.77
N GLY A 61 -10.88 -3.59 14.53
CA GLY A 61 -9.68 -3.80 13.73
C GLY A 61 -8.99 -2.50 13.32
N GLU A 62 -9.76 -1.48 12.95
CA GLU A 62 -9.24 -0.14 12.63
C GLU A 62 -8.56 0.50 13.85
N TYR A 63 -9.17 0.41 15.04
CA TYR A 63 -8.57 0.86 16.29
C TYR A 63 -7.25 0.13 16.60
N TRP A 64 -7.22 -1.19 16.45
CA TRP A 64 -5.99 -1.97 16.63
C TRP A 64 -4.90 -1.53 15.63
N VAL A 65 -5.24 -1.32 14.36
CA VAL A 65 -4.24 -0.84 13.39
C VAL A 65 -3.71 0.54 13.77
N GLU A 66 -4.55 1.45 14.24
CA GLU A 66 -4.13 2.79 14.66
C GLU A 66 -3.20 2.76 15.87
N GLU A 67 -3.50 1.93 16.87
CA GLU A 67 -2.66 1.76 18.07
C GLU A 67 -1.27 1.22 17.72
N TYR A 68 -1.18 0.31 16.75
CA TYR A 68 0.08 -0.35 16.35
C TYR A 68 0.71 0.28 15.10
N THR A 69 0.20 1.42 14.64
CA THR A 69 0.77 2.14 13.49
C THR A 69 2.18 2.63 13.86
N HIS A 70 3.17 2.27 13.04
CA HIS A 70 4.53 2.73 13.25
C HIS A 70 4.66 4.23 12.86
N PRO A 71 5.41 5.07 13.60
CA PRO A 71 5.56 6.49 13.28
C PRO A 71 6.21 6.75 11.91
N ASP A 72 7.02 5.83 11.39
CA ASP A 72 7.70 5.93 10.08
C ASP A 72 7.44 4.69 9.20
N PRO A 73 6.24 4.53 8.63
CA PRO A 73 5.87 3.31 7.92
C PRO A 73 6.70 3.12 6.65
N TYR A 74 6.92 1.87 6.25
CA TYR A 74 7.66 1.57 5.01
C TYR A 74 6.90 2.06 3.76
N HIS A 75 7.53 2.97 3.02
CA HIS A 75 7.06 3.44 1.73
C HIS A 75 7.89 2.84 0.59
N ILE A 76 7.21 2.41 -0.48
CA ILE A 76 7.88 1.98 -1.70
C ILE A 76 8.60 3.22 -2.30
N PRO A 77 9.89 3.13 -2.67
CA PRO A 77 10.69 4.28 -3.07
C PRO A 77 10.05 5.20 -4.11
N ASP A 78 9.43 4.63 -5.15
CA ASP A 78 8.89 5.38 -6.29
C ASP A 78 7.42 5.80 -6.10
N LYS A 79 6.78 5.39 -4.99
CA LYS A 79 5.40 5.78 -4.67
C LYS A 79 5.39 7.08 -3.88
N GLU A 80 4.23 7.73 -3.83
CA GLU A 80 4.02 8.89 -2.98
C GLU A 80 4.48 8.62 -1.52
N GLY A 81 5.24 9.56 -0.96
CA GLY A 81 5.89 9.41 0.36
C GLY A 81 7.20 8.59 0.35
N GLY A 82 7.59 8.00 -0.77
CA GLY A 82 8.86 7.29 -0.92
C GLY A 82 10.06 8.21 -1.24
N CYS A 83 11.27 7.72 -0.98
CA CYS A 83 12.51 8.49 -1.14
C CYS A 83 12.97 8.74 -2.60
N ALA A 84 12.34 8.08 -3.57
CA ALA A 84 12.59 8.27 -5.00
C ALA A 84 11.36 8.83 -5.74
N PHE A 85 10.31 9.20 -5.00
CA PHE A 85 9.13 9.82 -5.57
C PHE A 85 9.50 11.12 -6.28
N LEU A 86 9.07 11.25 -7.54
CA LEU A 86 9.39 12.39 -8.41
C LEU A 86 10.89 12.69 -8.56
N ARG A 87 11.77 11.70 -8.34
CA ARG A 87 13.21 11.83 -8.64
C ARG A 87 13.44 12.06 -10.14
N TYR A 88 12.62 11.41 -10.96
CA TYR A 88 12.59 11.56 -12.42
C TYR A 88 11.14 11.78 -12.85
N PRO A 89 10.61 13.01 -12.73
CA PRO A 89 9.26 13.29 -13.18
C PRO A 89 9.18 13.13 -14.70
N GLU A 90 8.05 12.64 -15.20
CA GLU A 90 7.74 12.77 -16.63
C GLU A 90 7.54 14.25 -16.92
N LEU A 91 8.58 14.88 -17.46
CA LEU A 91 8.55 16.29 -17.84
C LEU A 91 7.74 16.45 -19.11
N ASP A 92 7.03 17.57 -19.22
CA ASP A 92 6.33 17.93 -20.45
C ASP A 92 7.29 17.92 -21.63
N LYS A 93 6.90 17.25 -22.71
CA LYS A 93 7.71 17.12 -23.92
C LYS A 93 8.06 18.48 -24.51
N GLU A 94 7.19 19.47 -24.33
CA GLU A 94 7.42 20.86 -24.77
C GLU A 94 8.46 21.58 -23.91
N PHE A 95 8.43 21.34 -22.59
CA PHE A 95 9.46 21.83 -21.66
C PHE A 95 10.85 21.25 -22.00
N LEU A 96 10.91 19.96 -22.34
CA LEU A 96 12.14 19.24 -22.75
C LEU A 96 12.71 19.70 -24.10
N LYS A 97 11.86 20.14 -25.04
CA LYS A 97 12.33 20.65 -26.34
C LYS A 97 13.04 22.00 -26.22
N ASN A 98 12.57 22.85 -25.31
CA ASN A 98 13.05 24.22 -25.15
C ASN A 98 14.26 24.33 -24.22
N HIS A 99 14.51 23.31 -23.39
CA HIS A 99 15.66 23.24 -22.51
C HIS A 99 16.48 21.99 -22.84
N SER A 100 17.68 22.18 -23.38
CA SER A 100 18.66 21.10 -23.59
C SER A 100 19.22 20.64 -22.24
N MET A 101 18.39 19.95 -21.46
CA MET A 101 18.84 19.32 -20.24
C MET A 101 19.69 18.11 -20.64
N VAL A 102 21.01 18.19 -20.40
CA VAL A 102 21.89 17.03 -20.43
C VAL A 102 21.40 16.10 -19.33
N THR A 103 20.60 15.09 -19.66
CA THR A 103 20.25 14.07 -18.69
C THR A 103 21.54 13.35 -18.30
N LEU A 104 21.87 13.34 -17.00
CA LEU A 104 23.08 12.69 -16.47
C LEU A 104 23.21 11.21 -16.85
N THR A 105 22.13 10.60 -17.35
CA THR A 105 22.04 9.21 -17.77
C THR A 105 22.33 8.98 -19.26
N GLY A 106 22.51 10.01 -20.08
CA GLY A 106 22.84 9.86 -21.52
C GLY A 106 21.80 9.11 -22.36
N LYS A 107 20.70 8.63 -21.76
CA LYS A 107 19.55 8.09 -22.48
C LYS A 107 18.69 9.25 -22.93
N ALA A 108 18.77 9.56 -24.22
CA ALA A 108 17.75 10.32 -24.90
C ALA A 108 16.41 9.59 -24.71
N TYR A 109 15.36 10.31 -24.32
CA TYR A 109 14.00 9.83 -24.51
C TYR A 109 13.77 9.73 -26.02
N SER A 110 14.12 8.59 -26.63
CA SER A 110 13.60 8.24 -27.94
C SER A 110 12.09 8.12 -27.79
N ASN A 111 11.33 8.81 -28.64
CA ASN A 111 9.86 8.72 -28.68
C ASN A 111 9.35 7.33 -29.12
N GLU A 112 10.22 6.34 -29.15
CA GLU A 112 9.91 4.97 -29.51
C GLU A 112 9.74 4.20 -28.20
N GLY A 113 8.49 3.95 -27.86
CA GLY A 113 8.10 3.09 -26.75
C GLY A 113 8.63 1.67 -26.94
N TRP A 114 8.53 0.89 -25.86
CA TRP A 114 8.67 -0.56 -25.91
C TRP A 114 7.64 -1.18 -26.86
#